data_AF-A0A968MZV0-F1
#
_entry.id   AF-A0A968MZV0-F1
#
_cell.length_a   1.000
_cell.length_b   1.000
_cell.length_c   1.000
_cell.angle_alpha   90.00
_cell.angle_beta   90.00
_cell.angle_gamma   90.00
#
_symmetry.space_group_name_H-M   'P 1'
#
loop_
_entity.id
_entity.type
_entity.pdbx_description
1 polymer ?
#
loop_
_entity_poly.entity_id
_entity_poly.type
_entity_poly.pdbx_seq_one_letter_code
_entity_poly.pdbx_strand_id
1 'polypeptide(L)'
;MKLITRPLFLLYFYTLFFPLAIVLMVICSTLAMVFAILFGQRAGSFWGRVWAMGTCMVAFVRVTVTGREYLSENQSYVFVANHSSSFDIYSMYGYLGRDIRWMMKKELFKVPFLGLACKLVGHISVDRSNPLKGSRYH
;
A
#
# COMPACT_ATOMS: atom_id res chain seq x y z
N MET A 1 3.79 31.50 -14.33
CA MET A 1 4.47 30.26 -13.88
C MET A 1 3.55 29.05 -13.71
N LYS A 2 2.36 29.15 -13.08
CA LYS A 2 1.43 28.00 -12.91
C LYS A 2 0.84 27.42 -14.21
N LEU A 3 0.81 28.19 -15.32
CA LEU A 3 0.27 27.75 -16.61
C LEU A 3 1.19 26.76 -17.35
N ILE A 4 2.51 26.87 -17.19
CA ILE A 4 3.50 26.01 -17.90
C ILE A 4 3.83 24.76 -17.07
N THR A 5 3.79 24.85 -15.74
CA THR A 5 4.07 23.71 -14.86
C THR A 5 2.97 22.65 -14.86
N ARG A 6 1.70 23.04 -15.09
CA ARG A 6 0.57 22.10 -15.18
C ARG A 6 0.67 21.12 -16.36
N PRO A 7 0.88 21.53 -17.61
CA PRO A 7 0.99 20.58 -18.73
C PRO A 7 2.21 19.67 -18.59
N LEU A 8 3.35 20.18 -18.12
CA LEU A 8 4.54 19.35 -17.84
C LEU A 8 4.27 18.31 -16.75
N PHE A 9 3.58 18.70 -15.68
CA PHE A 9 3.16 17.77 -14.64
C PHE A 9 2.19 16.72 -15.17
N LEU A 10 1.19 17.10 -15.97
CA LEU A 10 0.25 16.14 -16.56
C LEU A 10 0.95 15.18 -17.52
N LEU A 11 1.89 15.68 -18.34
CA LEU A 11 2.71 14.86 -19.21
C LEU A 11 3.46 13.81 -18.38
N TYR A 12 4.26 14.23 -17.41
CA TYR A 12 4.95 13.32 -16.49
C TYR A 12 3.99 12.34 -15.80
N PHE A 13 2.84 12.84 -15.31
CA PHE A 13 1.89 12.04 -14.57
C PHE A 13 1.33 10.89 -15.42
N TYR A 14 0.90 11.19 -16.64
CA TYR A 14 0.28 10.20 -17.52
C TYR A 14 1.27 9.34 -18.30
N THR A 15 2.43 9.88 -18.70
CA THR A 15 3.38 9.13 -19.54
C THR A 15 4.47 8.41 -18.75
N LEU A 16 4.80 8.87 -17.55
CA LEU A 16 5.87 8.28 -16.74
C LEU A 16 5.37 7.71 -15.42
N PHE A 17 4.75 8.54 -14.58
CA PHE A 17 4.35 8.13 -13.23
C PHE A 17 3.33 6.98 -13.27
N PHE A 18 2.21 7.16 -13.97
CA PHE A 18 1.11 6.18 -13.95
C PHE A 18 1.51 4.82 -14.55
N PRO A 19 2.17 4.75 -15.73
CA PRO A 19 2.64 3.47 -16.27
C PRO A 19 3.66 2.78 -15.34
N LEU A 20 4.62 3.54 -14.81
CA LEU A 20 5.64 2.98 -13.93
C LEU A 20 5.03 2.49 -12.61
N ALA A 21 4.06 3.21 -12.05
CA ALA A 21 3.33 2.81 -10.85
C ALA A 21 2.53 1.50 -11.08
N ILE A 22 1.93 1.31 -12.25
CA ILE A 22 1.25 0.06 -12.62
C ILE A 22 2.26 -1.09 -12.74
N VAL A 23 3.38 -0.87 -13.42
CA VAL A 23 4.43 -1.89 -13.55
C VAL A 23 4.97 -2.30 -12.17
N LEU A 24 5.28 -1.33 -11.31
CA LEU A 24 5.68 -1.55 -9.92
C LEU A 24 4.63 -2.34 -9.14
N MET A 25 3.36 -1.99 -9.28
CA MET A 25 2.23 -2.69 -8.64
C MET A 25 2.16 -4.15 -9.08
N VAL A 26 2.21 -4.44 -10.38
CA VAL A 26 2.11 -5.81 -10.91
C VAL A 26 3.31 -6.64 -10.48
N ILE A 27 4.54 -6.11 -10.59
CA ILE A 27 5.76 -6.82 -10.19
C ILE A 27 5.72 -7.13 -8.69
N CYS A 28 5.49 -6.11 -7.85
CA CYS A 28 5.54 -6.29 -6.41
C CYS A 28 4.38 -7.13 -5.89
N SER A 29 3.17 -7.04 -6.46
CA SER A 29 2.07 -7.92 -6.08
C SER A 29 2.35 -9.37 -6.50
N THR A 30 2.94 -9.61 -7.66
CA THR A 30 3.36 -10.95 -8.09
C THR A 30 4.40 -11.54 -7.14
N LEU A 31 5.43 -10.76 -6.79
CA LEU A 31 6.45 -11.18 -5.83
C LEU A 31 5.86 -11.37 -4.43
N ALA A 32 4.94 -10.50 -4.00
CA ALA A 32 4.24 -10.66 -2.73
C ALA A 32 3.48 -11.99 -2.67
N MET A 33 2.78 -12.38 -3.74
CA MET A 33 2.08 -13.67 -3.82
C MET A 33 3.05 -14.84 -3.72
N VAL A 34 4.10 -14.84 -4.55
CA VAL A 34 5.10 -15.92 -4.57
C VAL A 34 5.76 -16.09 -3.20
N PHE A 35 6.22 -14.98 -2.60
CA PHE A 35 6.88 -15.04 -1.30
C PHE A 35 5.92 -15.34 -0.15
N ALA A 36 4.67 -14.89 -0.21
CA ALA A 36 3.66 -15.25 0.78
C ALA A 36 3.38 -16.75 0.80
N ILE A 37 3.33 -17.38 -0.38
CA ILE A 37 3.10 -18.83 -0.52
C ILE A 37 4.33 -19.63 -0.07
N LEU A 38 5.53 -19.21 -0.46
CA LEU A 38 6.76 -19.98 -0.20
C LEU A 38 7.34 -19.77 1.21
N PHE A 39 7.25 -18.56 1.75
CA PHE A 39 7.94 -18.15 2.97
C PHE A 39 7.02 -17.54 4.04
N GLY A 40 5.70 -17.52 3.78
CA GLY A 40 4.69 -17.00 4.68
C GLY A 40 4.41 -15.51 4.51
N GLN A 41 3.33 -15.06 5.14
CA GLN A 41 2.72 -13.75 4.90
C GLN A 41 3.68 -12.57 5.11
N ARG A 42 4.58 -12.64 6.11
CA ARG A 42 5.56 -11.57 6.41
C ARG A 42 6.53 -11.32 5.26
N ALA A 43 6.98 -12.40 4.60
CA ALA A 43 7.83 -12.28 3.42
C ALA A 43 7.09 -11.65 2.23
N GLY A 44 5.79 -11.94 2.11
CA GLY A 44 4.92 -11.26 1.14
C GLY A 44 4.74 -9.76 1.45
N SER A 45 4.52 -9.40 2.73
CA SER A 45 4.38 -7.99 3.16
C SER A 45 5.58 -7.11 2.79
N PHE A 46 6.78 -7.69 2.80
CA PHE A 46 7.99 -6.97 2.40
C PHE A 46 7.87 -6.36 1.00
N TRP A 47 7.29 -7.09 0.05
CA TRP A 47 7.07 -6.59 -1.30
C TRP A 47 6.01 -5.48 -1.37
N GLY A 48 5.02 -5.50 -0.48
CA GLY A 48 4.10 -4.37 -0.28
C GLY A 48 4.82 -3.11 0.20
N ARG A 49 5.79 -3.26 1.11
CA ARG A 49 6.67 -2.16 1.55
C ARG A 49 7.54 -1.63 0.40
N VAL A 50 8.16 -2.51 -0.39
CA VAL A 50 8.98 -2.12 -1.56
C VAL A 50 8.14 -1.35 -2.59
N TRP A 51 6.94 -1.84 -2.91
CA TRP A 51 6.00 -1.14 -3.79
C TRP A 51 5.68 0.27 -3.31
N ALA A 52 5.40 0.42 -2.01
CA ALA A 52 5.05 1.70 -1.42
C ALA A 52 6.22 2.69 -1.44
N MET A 53 7.43 2.25 -1.07
CA MET A 53 8.63 3.08 -1.16
C MET A 53 8.96 3.46 -2.61
N GLY A 54 8.91 2.49 -3.52
CA GLY A 54 9.15 2.72 -4.95
C GLY A 54 8.15 3.70 -5.56
N THR A 55 6.86 3.61 -5.21
CA THR A 55 5.85 4.56 -5.68
C THR A 55 6.12 5.98 -5.18
N CYS A 56 6.51 6.15 -3.90
CA CYS A 56 6.96 7.45 -3.39
C CYS A 56 8.20 7.98 -4.13
N MET A 57 9.18 7.12 -4.41
CA MET A 57 10.39 7.52 -5.15
C MET A 57 10.06 8.00 -6.56
N VAL A 58 9.24 7.24 -7.31
CA VAL A 58 8.82 7.62 -8.66
C VAL A 58 8.03 8.92 -8.63
N ALA A 59 7.18 9.12 -7.62
CA ALA A 59 6.41 10.34 -7.39
C ALA A 59 7.23 11.54 -6.88
N PHE A 60 8.53 11.35 -6.60
CA PHE A 60 9.39 12.33 -5.92
C PHE A 60 8.84 12.79 -4.56
N VAL A 61 8.13 11.91 -3.85
CA VAL A 61 7.59 12.17 -2.51
C VAL A 61 8.64 11.81 -1.46
N ARG A 62 9.05 12.81 -0.68
CA ARG A 62 9.95 12.63 0.46
C ARG A 62 9.15 12.39 1.73
N VAL A 63 9.33 11.22 2.35
CA VAL A 63 8.64 10.85 3.59
C VAL A 63 9.59 11.05 4.77
N THR A 64 9.13 11.78 5.79
CA THR A 64 9.82 11.94 7.08
C THR A 64 8.93 11.35 8.16
N VAL A 65 9.49 10.51 9.03
CA VAL A 65 8.77 9.85 10.13
C VAL A 65 9.33 10.39 11.43
N THR A 66 8.46 10.87 12.31
CA THR A 66 8.78 11.31 13.67
C THR A 66 7.98 10.47 14.67
N GLY A 67 8.50 10.30 15.89
CA GLY A 67 7.79 9.53 16.93
C GLY A 67 7.87 8.01 16.77
N ARG A 68 8.87 7.47 16.05
CA ARG A 68 9.05 6.02 15.93
C ARG A 68 9.48 5.38 17.26
N GLU A 69 10.15 6.17 18.10
CA GLU A 69 10.57 5.83 19.46
C GLU A 69 9.41 5.47 20.39
N TYR A 70 8.17 5.88 20.08
CA TYR A 70 6.98 5.48 20.84
C TYR A 70 6.48 4.07 20.51
N LEU A 71 7.09 3.38 19.53
CA LEU A 71 6.68 2.05 19.10
C LEU A 71 7.53 0.95 19.75
N SER A 72 6.92 0.23 20.68
CA SER A 72 7.47 -0.99 21.30
C SER A 72 7.38 -2.19 20.34
N GLU A 73 8.37 -3.09 20.35
CA GLU A 73 8.39 -4.24 19.43
C GLU A 73 7.38 -5.35 19.79
N ASN A 74 7.10 -5.53 21.08
CA ASN A 74 6.23 -6.59 21.60
C ASN A 74 4.80 -6.13 21.87
N GLN A 75 4.33 -5.11 21.14
CA GLN A 75 2.99 -4.55 21.31
C GLN A 75 2.24 -4.52 19.98
N SER A 76 0.97 -4.90 20.04
CA SER A 76 0.04 -4.76 18.92
C SER A 76 -0.49 -3.33 18.87
N TYR A 77 -0.54 -2.76 17.67
CA TYR A 77 -1.02 -1.40 17.43
C TYR A 77 -2.15 -1.38 16.40
N VAL A 78 -3.08 -0.45 16.59
CA VAL A 78 -4.03 -0.03 15.56
C VAL A 78 -3.60 1.35 15.10
N PHE A 79 -3.14 1.45 13.85
CA PHE A 79 -2.75 2.72 13.26
C PHE A 79 -3.94 3.37 12.56
N VAL A 80 -4.19 4.63 12.87
CA VAL A 80 -5.25 5.43 12.26
C VAL A 80 -4.64 6.71 11.69
N ALA A 81 -4.86 6.96 10.40
CA ALA A 81 -4.42 8.17 9.73
C ALA A 81 -5.63 9.05 9.38
N ASN A 82 -5.45 10.36 9.47
CA ASN A 82 -6.36 11.31 8.85
C ASN A 82 -6.23 11.16 7.32
N HIS A 83 -7.25 10.62 6.66
CA HIS A 83 -7.18 10.27 5.23
C HIS A 83 -7.11 11.53 4.35
N SER A 84 -5.92 12.11 4.26
CA SER A 84 -5.64 13.42 3.68
C SER A 84 -5.23 13.29 2.22
N SER A 85 -4.71 12.12 1.84
CA SER A 85 -4.26 11.87 0.47
C SER A 85 -4.24 10.38 0.13
N SER A 86 -4.12 10.06 -1.17
CA SER A 86 -3.80 8.69 -1.59
C SER A 86 -2.40 8.24 -1.15
N PHE A 87 -1.49 9.18 -0.87
CA PHE A 87 -0.13 8.88 -0.40
C PHE A 87 -0.05 8.41 1.04
N ASP A 88 -1.15 8.45 1.80
CA ASP A 88 -1.24 7.90 3.14
C ASP A 88 -0.94 6.39 3.13
N ILE A 89 -1.40 5.68 2.09
CA ILE A 89 -1.13 4.25 1.90
C ILE A 89 0.37 4.00 1.72
N TYR A 90 1.01 4.77 0.83
CA TYR A 90 2.42 4.56 0.50
C TYR A 90 3.36 4.99 1.65
N SER A 91 3.06 6.11 2.29
CA SER A 91 3.84 6.60 3.43
C SER A 91 3.76 5.64 4.61
N MET A 92 2.56 5.17 4.98
CA MET A 92 2.42 4.20 6.05
C MET A 92 3.02 2.84 5.69
N TYR A 93 2.69 2.27 4.52
CA TYR A 93 3.13 0.92 4.22
C TYR A 93 4.64 0.84 3.98
N GLY A 94 5.22 1.88 3.35
CA GLY A 94 6.65 1.95 3.06
C GLY A 94 7.51 2.32 4.27
N TYR A 95 7.03 3.25 5.10
CA TYR A 95 7.89 3.98 6.04
C TYR A 95 7.48 3.86 7.51
N LEU A 96 6.38 3.18 7.86
CA LEU A 96 6.05 2.95 9.26
C LEU A 96 7.06 2.02 9.96
N GLY A 97 7.69 1.12 9.20
CA GLY A 97 8.71 0.18 9.72
C GLY A 97 8.12 -0.99 10.51
N ARG A 98 6.83 -1.27 10.34
CA ARG A 98 6.12 -2.41 10.96
C ARG A 98 5.40 -3.21 9.87
N ASP A 99 5.26 -4.52 10.09
CA ASP A 99 4.37 -5.34 9.27
C ASP A 99 2.92 -5.02 9.65
N ILE A 100 2.18 -4.42 8.72
CA ILE A 100 0.80 -3.96 8.96
C ILE A 100 -0.21 -4.76 8.13
N ARG A 101 -1.37 -5.01 8.72
CA ARG A 101 -2.54 -5.54 8.02
C ARG A 101 -3.52 -4.42 7.73
N TRP A 102 -3.69 -4.11 6.45
CA TRP A 102 -4.60 -3.06 6.01
C TRP A 102 -6.06 -3.51 6.10
N MET A 103 -6.94 -2.61 6.57
CA MET A 103 -8.37 -2.74 6.41
C MET A 103 -8.80 -2.05 5.11
N MET A 104 -9.18 -2.83 4.10
CA MET A 104 -9.39 -2.37 2.73
C MET A 104 -10.82 -2.66 2.27
N LYS A 105 -11.34 -1.81 1.38
CA LYS A 105 -12.64 -2.04 0.73
C LYS A 105 -12.65 -3.38 0.00
N LYS A 106 -13.74 -4.14 0.14
CA LYS A 106 -13.93 -5.46 -0.51
C LYS A 106 -13.72 -5.42 -2.03
N GLU A 107 -14.03 -4.31 -2.68
CA GLU A 107 -13.84 -4.12 -4.12
C GLU A 107 -12.35 -4.19 -4.52
N LEU A 108 -11.43 -3.76 -3.65
CA LEU A 108 -9.98 -3.82 -3.91
C LEU A 108 -9.48 -5.26 -3.99
N PHE A 109 -10.14 -6.20 -3.32
CA PHE A 109 -9.82 -7.62 -3.42
C PHE A 109 -10.21 -8.24 -4.77
N LYS A 110 -10.98 -7.52 -5.60
CA LYS A 110 -11.34 -7.96 -6.96
C LYS A 110 -10.35 -7.50 -8.02
N VAL A 111 -9.42 -6.61 -7.68
CA VAL A 111 -8.42 -6.10 -8.63
C VAL A 111 -7.43 -7.22 -8.95
N PRO A 112 -7.16 -7.53 -10.23
CA PRO A 112 -6.19 -8.56 -10.61
C PRO A 112 -4.80 -8.28 -10.01
N PHE A 113 -4.08 -9.35 -9.65
CA PHE A 113 -2.79 -9.34 -8.93
C PHE A 113 -2.85 -8.75 -7.52
N LEU A 114 -3.31 -7.49 -7.37
CA LEU A 114 -3.41 -6.81 -6.09
C LEU A 114 -4.33 -7.54 -5.11
N GLY A 115 -5.55 -7.88 -5.53
CA GLY A 115 -6.53 -8.46 -4.63
C GLY A 115 -6.09 -9.83 -4.07
N LEU A 116 -5.48 -10.65 -4.93
CA LEU A 116 -4.93 -11.94 -4.53
C LEU A 116 -3.69 -11.77 -3.63
N ALA A 117 -2.79 -10.84 -3.95
CA ALA A 117 -1.67 -10.50 -3.09
C ALA A 117 -2.13 -10.02 -1.70
N CYS A 118 -3.11 -9.10 -1.65
CA CYS A 118 -3.72 -8.63 -0.42
C CYS A 118 -4.31 -9.78 0.41
N LYS A 119 -5.00 -10.73 -0.24
CA LYS A 119 -5.55 -11.91 0.42
C LYS A 119 -4.45 -12.80 1.00
N LEU A 120 -3.42 -13.12 0.21
CA LEU A 120 -2.32 -14.00 0.61
C LEU A 120 -1.43 -13.39 1.70
N VAL A 121 -1.22 -12.08 1.66
CA VAL A 121 -0.49 -11.33 2.70
C VAL A 121 -1.33 -11.16 3.97
N GLY A 122 -2.65 -11.41 3.92
CA GLY A 122 -3.52 -11.37 5.10
C GLY A 122 -4.10 -9.99 5.43
N HIS A 123 -4.23 -9.11 4.44
CA HIS A 123 -5.01 -7.87 4.59
C HIS A 123 -6.50 -8.18 4.78
N ILE A 124 -7.20 -7.26 5.44
CA ILE A 124 -8.56 -7.45 5.93
C ILE A 124 -9.54 -6.78 4.96
N SER A 125 -10.45 -7.56 4.37
CA SER A 125 -11.52 -7.01 3.54
C SER A 125 -12.69 -6.53 4.40
N VAL A 126 -13.14 -5.30 4.19
CA VAL A 126 -14.27 -4.69 4.89
C VAL A 126 -15.39 -4.39 3.89
N ASP A 127 -16.60 -4.89 4.21
CA ASP A 127 -17.82 -4.62 3.45
C ASP A 127 -18.59 -3.48 4.14
N ARG A 128 -18.49 -2.26 3.59
CA ARG A 128 -19.12 -1.07 4.20
C ARG A 128 -20.63 -0.99 3.95
N SER A 129 -21.18 -1.84 3.09
CA SER A 129 -22.63 -1.88 2.81
C SER A 129 -23.43 -2.54 3.94
N ASN A 130 -22.76 -3.30 4.82
CA ASN A 130 -23.38 -3.93 5.98
C ASN A 130 -22.41 -3.89 7.18
N PRO A 131 -22.51 -2.86 8.04
CA PRO A 131 -21.61 -2.66 9.18
C PRO A 131 -21.57 -3.83 10.18
N LEU A 132 -22.58 -4.71 10.17
CA LEU A 132 -22.71 -5.85 11.08
C LEU A 132 -21.99 -7.12 10.59
N LYS A 133 -21.55 -7.17 9.32
CA LYS A 133 -20.75 -8.28 8.81
C LYS A 133 -19.27 -8.03 9.06
N GLY A 134 -18.83 -8.36 10.28
CA GLY A 134 -17.41 -8.47 10.60
C GLY A 134 -16.69 -9.36 9.57
N SER A 135 -15.52 -8.89 9.12
CA SER A 135 -14.73 -9.48 8.02
C SER A 135 -14.57 -10.99 8.18
N ARG A 136 -15.28 -11.78 7.36
CA ARG A 136 -15.08 -13.22 7.29
C ARG A 136 -13.79 -13.51 6.54
N TYR A 137 -12.80 -14.05 7.25
CA TYR A 137 -11.67 -14.73 6.63
C TYR A 137 -12.19 -16.04 6.02
N HIS A 138 -12.14 -16.16 4.70
CA HIS A 138 -12.32 -17.40 3.94
C HIS A 138 -11.11 -17.60 3.02
#